data_AF-A0A210PRT4-F1
#
_entry.id   AF-A0A210PRT4-F1
#
_cell.length_a   1.000
_cell.length_b   1.000
_cell.length_c   1.000
_cell.angle_alpha   90.00
_cell.angle_beta   90.00
_cell.angle_gamma   90.00
#
_symmetry.space_group_name_H-M   'P 1'
#
loop_
_entity.id
_entity.type
_entity.pdbx_description
1 polymer ?
#
loop_
_entity_poly.entity_id
_entity_poly.type
_entity_poly.pdbx_seq_one_letter_code
_entity_poly.pdbx_strand_id
1 'polypeptide(L)'
;MSILFQKRKAPAGRRVVVRKAGEVEKGKDACLSCAWQITLNEELVRISFSRDNLHVWITGHPADTIAHISDHNYDVDLYFEICPGYSGHIFSDVNNDRTAINNYLHVNGTLSAETVLTFEKNSEHFKNIRKGKR
;
A
#
# COMPACT_ATOMS: atom_id res chain seq x y z
N MET A 1 -17.32 -7.37 16.30
CA MET A 1 -16.19 -8.26 16.61
C MET A 1 -14.91 -7.48 16.35
N SER A 2 -13.98 -7.48 17.31
CA SER A 2 -12.76 -6.66 17.24
C SER A 2 -11.70 -7.37 16.40
N ILE A 3 -11.23 -6.73 15.32
CA ILE A 3 -10.13 -7.26 14.51
C ILE A 3 -8.86 -7.19 15.36
N LEU A 4 -8.44 -8.34 15.89
CA LEU A 4 -7.21 -8.48 16.65
C LEU A 4 -6.03 -8.52 15.68
N PHE A 5 -5.57 -7.37 15.20
CA PHE A 5 -4.33 -7.27 14.44
C PHE A 5 -3.17 -7.68 15.35
N GLN A 6 -2.59 -8.87 15.12
CA GLN A 6 -1.32 -9.23 15.72
C GLN A 6 -0.26 -8.23 15.23
N LYS A 7 0.15 -7.31 16.11
CA LYS A 7 1.30 -6.42 15.88
C LYS A 7 2.54 -7.27 15.62
N ARG A 8 2.91 -7.48 14.36
CA ARG A 8 4.27 -7.91 14.03
C ARG A 8 5.22 -6.82 14.52
N LYS A 9 6.12 -7.18 15.45
CA LYS A 9 7.21 -6.30 15.87
C LYS A 9 8.08 -6.03 14.65
N ALA A 10 8.36 -4.76 14.39
CA ALA A 10 9.35 -4.37 13.41
C ALA A 10 10.70 -5.04 13.75
N PRO A 11 11.53 -5.37 12.75
CA PRO A 11 12.92 -5.74 12.98
C PRO A 11 13.61 -4.67 13.85
N ALA A 12 14.46 -5.10 14.79
CA ALA A 12 15.13 -4.19 15.73
C ALA A 12 15.87 -3.07 14.96
N GLY A 13 15.62 -1.81 15.33
CA GLY A 13 16.27 -0.63 14.75
C GLY A 13 15.47 0.13 13.69
N ARG A 14 14.24 -0.29 13.34
CA ARG A 14 13.36 0.43 12.40
C ARG A 14 12.22 1.16 13.13
N ARG A 15 12.03 2.46 12.86
CA ARG A 15 10.89 3.24 13.34
C ARG A 15 9.68 2.94 12.46
N VAL A 16 8.67 2.31 13.03
CA VAL A 16 7.37 2.12 12.36
C VAL A 16 6.47 3.28 12.70
N VAL A 17 5.99 3.98 11.67
CA VAL A 17 4.89 4.92 11.80
C VAL A 17 3.61 4.18 11.44
N VAL A 18 2.68 4.09 12.39
CA VAL A 18 1.34 3.55 12.15
C VAL A 18 0.39 4.71 11.90
N ARG A 19 -0.30 4.72 10.75
CA ARG A 19 -1.35 5.70 10.44
C ARG A 19 -2.64 4.97 10.11
N LYS A 20 -3.77 5.48 10.65
CA LYS A 20 -5.09 5.16 10.10
C LYS A 20 -5.23 5.99 8.83
N ALA A 21 -5.36 5.33 7.68
CA ALA A 21 -5.58 5.97 6.40
C ALA A 21 -7.05 5.81 6.00
N GLY A 22 -7.62 6.84 5.37
CA GLY A 22 -9.04 6.94 5.04
C GLY A 22 -9.51 8.37 4.76
N GLU A 23 -8.80 9.38 5.28
CA GLU A 23 -9.03 10.79 4.93
C GLU A 23 -8.01 11.23 3.90
N VAL A 24 -8.43 11.36 2.63
CA VAL A 24 -7.65 12.11 1.64
C VAL A 24 -7.59 13.55 2.14
N GLU A 25 -6.41 14.14 2.27
CA GLU A 25 -6.28 15.56 2.59
C GLU A 25 -7.14 16.37 1.61
N LYS A 26 -8.08 17.18 2.12
CA LYS A 26 -8.97 18.01 1.30
C LYS A 26 -8.14 18.83 0.30
N GLY A 27 -8.42 18.64 -0.99
CA GLY A 27 -7.79 19.41 -2.07
C GLY A 27 -6.54 18.77 -2.69
N LYS A 28 -6.17 17.53 -2.33
CA LYS A 28 -5.17 16.75 -3.06
C LYS A 28 -5.84 15.63 -3.85
N ASP A 29 -5.61 15.62 -5.17
CA ASP A 29 -6.01 14.50 -6.00
C ASP A 29 -5.23 13.25 -5.59
N ALA A 30 -5.95 12.15 -5.36
CA ALA A 30 -5.31 10.90 -5.04
C ALA A 30 -4.60 10.34 -6.28
N CYS A 31 -3.27 10.30 -6.25
CA CYS A 31 -2.49 9.62 -7.28
C CYS A 31 -2.55 8.11 -7.02
N LEU A 32 -3.25 7.37 -7.88
CA LEU A 32 -3.29 5.91 -7.83
C LEU A 32 -1.92 5.34 -8.19
N SER A 33 -1.38 4.50 -7.31
CA SER A 33 -0.12 3.80 -7.56
C SER A 33 -0.37 2.51 -8.32
N CYS A 34 -1.37 1.74 -7.91
CA CYS A 34 -1.67 0.45 -8.54
C CYS A 34 -3.14 0.07 -8.37
N ALA A 35 -3.62 -0.82 -9.23
CA ALA A 35 -4.91 -1.46 -9.12
C ALA A 35 -4.85 -2.91 -9.62
N TRP A 36 -5.59 -3.78 -8.93
CA TRP A 36 -5.79 -5.17 -9.27
C TRP A 36 -7.26 -5.51 -9.31
N GLN A 37 -7.57 -6.58 -10.03
CA GLN A 37 -8.89 -7.17 -10.08
C GLN A 37 -8.74 -8.64 -9.73
N ILE A 38 -9.44 -9.07 -8.69
CA ILE A 38 -9.41 -10.45 -8.19
C ILE A 38 -10.83 -10.98 -8.09
N THR A 39 -10.98 -12.31 -8.07
CA THR A 39 -12.27 -12.96 -7.82
C THR A 39 -12.31 -13.49 -6.39
N LEU A 40 -13.29 -13.06 -5.61
CA LEU A 40 -13.54 -13.55 -4.25
C LEU A 40 -15.02 -13.94 -4.16
N ASN A 41 -15.32 -15.16 -3.70
CA ASN A 41 -16.70 -15.67 -3.59
C ASN A 41 -17.51 -15.51 -4.89
N GLU A 42 -16.89 -15.78 -6.04
CA GLU A 42 -17.50 -15.62 -7.38
C GLU A 42 -17.79 -14.16 -7.77
N GLU A 43 -17.47 -13.19 -6.91
CA GLU A 43 -17.61 -11.76 -7.20
C GLU A 43 -16.28 -11.15 -7.64
N LEU A 44 -16.38 -10.18 -8.55
CA LEU A 44 -15.23 -9.45 -9.06
C LEU A 44 -14.93 -8.25 -8.15
N VAL A 45 -13.80 -8.30 -7.46
CA VAL A 45 -13.37 -7.27 -6.52
C VAL A 45 -12.19 -6.50 -7.12
N ARG A 46 -12.35 -5.19 -7.25
CA ARG A 46 -11.27 -4.28 -7.65
C ARG A 46 -10.59 -3.72 -6.41
N ILE A 47 -9.29 -3.93 -6.26
CA ILE A 47 -8.50 -3.35 -5.17
C ILE A 47 -7.53 -2.38 -5.79
N SER A 48 -7.51 -1.15 -5.32
CA SER A 48 -6.57 -0.13 -5.79
C SER A 48 -5.98 0.63 -4.62
N PHE A 49 -4.78 1.16 -4.77
CA PHE A 49 -4.16 1.91 -3.68
C PHE A 49 -3.28 3.05 -4.17
N SER A 50 -3.08 4.02 -3.28
CA SER A 50 -2.17 5.14 -3.42
C SER A 50 -1.09 4.99 -2.36
N ARG A 51 0.15 4.82 -2.79
CA ARG A 51 1.31 4.75 -1.90
C ARG A 51 1.58 6.09 -1.22
N ASP A 52 1.42 7.19 -1.95
CA ASP A 52 1.67 8.55 -1.44
C ASP A 52 0.66 8.94 -0.35
N ASN A 53 -0.59 8.52 -0.52
CA ASN A 53 -1.67 8.80 0.44
C ASN A 53 -1.93 7.65 1.42
N LEU A 54 -1.22 6.53 1.27
CA LEU A 54 -1.36 5.31 2.06
C LEU A 54 -2.80 4.76 2.12
N HIS A 55 -3.56 4.98 1.06
CA HIS A 55 -5.01 4.76 1.03
C HIS A 55 -5.32 3.61 0.07
N VAL A 56 -6.21 2.70 0.47
CA VAL A 56 -6.75 1.61 -0.33
C VAL A 56 -8.22 1.86 -0.66
N TRP A 57 -8.63 1.56 -1.89
CA TRP A 57 -10.02 1.52 -2.33
C TRP A 57 -10.40 0.11 -2.76
N ILE A 58 -11.56 -0.35 -2.32
CA ILE A 58 -12.19 -1.61 -2.71
C ILE A 58 -13.44 -1.27 -3.51
N THR A 59 -13.51 -1.75 -4.75
CA THR A 59 -14.62 -1.52 -5.69
C THR A 59 -15.02 -0.04 -5.84
N GLY A 60 -14.04 0.86 -5.67
CA GLY A 60 -14.23 2.32 -5.76
C GLY A 60 -14.54 3.01 -4.43
N HIS A 61 -14.75 2.25 -3.35
CA HIS A 61 -15.01 2.78 -2.01
C HIS A 61 -13.74 2.79 -1.16
N PRO A 62 -13.47 3.88 -0.40
CA PRO A 62 -12.33 3.95 0.49
C PRO A 62 -12.42 2.88 1.60
N ALA A 63 -11.30 2.22 1.88
CA ALA A 63 -11.20 1.18 2.89
C ALA A 63 -10.46 1.69 4.12
N ASP A 64 -10.95 1.32 5.31
CA ASP A 64 -10.21 1.54 6.55
C ASP A 64 -8.88 0.76 6.48
N THR A 65 -7.77 1.51 6.49
CA THR A 65 -6.43 0.96 6.25
C THR A 65 -5.50 1.30 7.41
N ILE A 66 -4.68 0.32 7.80
CA ILE A 66 -3.56 0.50 8.72
C ILE A 66 -2.28 0.44 7.89
N ALA A 67 -1.56 1.57 7.84
CA ALA A 67 -0.29 1.65 7.13
C ALA A 67 0.89 1.52 8.10
N HIS A 68 1.84 0.63 7.81
CA HIS A 68 3.16 0.60 8.40
C HIS A 68 4.18 1.05 7.36
N ILE A 69 4.99 2.03 7.74
CA ILE A 69 5.99 2.61 6.86
C ILE A 69 7.36 2.37 7.49
N SER A 70 8.28 1.77 6.74
CA SER A 70 9.67 1.61 7.18
C SER A 70 10.46 2.92 7.06
N ASP A 71 11.57 3.01 7.80
CA ASP A 71 12.41 4.22 7.82
C ASP A 71 12.82 4.65 6.39
N HIS A 72 12.63 5.94 6.10
CA HIS A 72 12.82 6.62 4.81
C HIS A 72 11.77 6.31 3.72
N ASN A 73 10.59 5.80 4.08
CA ASN A 73 9.49 5.56 3.14
C ASN A 73 9.89 4.66 1.97
N TYR A 74 10.73 3.64 2.19
CA TYR A 74 11.07 2.67 1.14
C TYR A 74 10.02 1.56 1.09
N ASP A 75 9.73 0.94 2.24
CA ASP A 75 8.75 -0.14 2.29
C ASP A 75 7.44 0.38 2.88
N VAL A 76 6.35 0.01 2.23
CA VAL A 76 5.00 0.31 2.70
C VAL A 76 4.23 -0.99 2.83
N ASP A 77 3.73 -1.25 4.02
CA ASP A 77 2.77 -2.31 4.29
C ASP A 77 1.40 -1.67 4.60
N LEU A 78 0.37 -2.04 3.85
CA LEU A 78 -1.01 -1.63 4.10
C LEU A 78 -1.84 -2.84 4.46
N TYR A 79 -2.51 -2.79 5.61
CA TYR A 79 -3.41 -3.83 6.08
C TYR A 79 -4.85 -3.32 6.11
N PHE A 80 -5.78 -4.10 5.57
CA PHE A 80 -7.19 -3.73 5.45
C PHE A 80 -8.07 -4.98 5.42
N GLU A 81 -9.38 -4.80 5.62
CA GLU A 81 -10.37 -5.85 5.41
C GLU A 81 -11.03 -5.64 4.04
N ILE A 82 -11.07 -6.68 3.20
CA ILE A 82 -11.68 -6.61 1.87
C ILE A 82 -13.20 -6.73 2.01
N CYS A 83 -13.62 -7.74 2.75
CA CYS A 83 -14.98 -8.04 3.17
C CYS A 83 -14.91 -8.97 4.39
N PRO A 84 -16.02 -9.24 5.10
CA PRO A 84 -16.01 -10.08 6.29
C PRO A 84 -15.31 -11.43 6.06
N GLY A 85 -14.22 -11.67 6.78
CA GLY A 85 -13.42 -12.90 6.68
C GLY A 85 -12.32 -12.90 5.61
N TYR A 86 -12.15 -11.80 4.87
CA TYR A 86 -11.08 -11.61 3.90
C TYR A 86 -10.17 -10.45 4.29
N SER A 87 -8.97 -10.80 4.73
CA SER A 87 -7.91 -9.83 5.03
C SER A 87 -7.10 -9.51 3.77
N GLY A 88 -6.85 -8.23 3.55
CA GLY A 88 -5.97 -7.71 2.52
C GLY A 88 -4.67 -7.19 3.12
N HIS A 89 -3.55 -7.50 2.46
CA HIS A 89 -2.25 -6.93 2.76
C HIS A 89 -1.58 -6.51 1.45
N ILE A 90 -1.23 -5.23 1.34
CA ILE A 90 -0.40 -4.72 0.24
C ILE A 90 1.00 -4.49 0.79
N PHE A 91 2.00 -5.03 0.10
CA PHE A 91 3.41 -4.80 0.36
C PHE A 91 4.04 -4.14 -0.86
N SER A 92 4.69 -3.00 -0.66
CA SER A 92 5.45 -2.30 -1.69
C SER A 92 6.95 -2.36 -1.38
N ASP A 93 7.70 -3.02 -2.26
CA ASP A 93 9.16 -3.13 -2.21
C ASP A 93 9.80 -2.19 -3.24
N VAL A 94 10.65 -1.28 -2.79
CA VAL A 94 11.42 -0.39 -3.67
C VAL A 94 12.76 -1.05 -3.94
N ASN A 95 13.08 -1.30 -5.20
CA ASN A 95 14.37 -1.89 -5.55
C ASN A 95 15.56 -1.00 -5.10
N ASN A 96 16.73 -1.62 -4.89
CA ASN A 96 17.89 -0.93 -4.31
C ASN A 96 18.37 0.29 -5.11
N ASP A 97 18.23 0.26 -6.44
CA ASP A 97 18.56 1.37 -7.33
C ASP A 97 17.42 2.39 -7.52
N ARG A 98 16.27 2.13 -6.87
CA ARG A 98 15.04 2.96 -6.80
C ARG A 98 14.39 3.22 -8.15
N THR A 99 14.68 2.42 -9.15
CA THR A 99 14.16 2.51 -10.51
C THR A 99 12.83 1.78 -10.69
N ALA A 100 12.43 0.96 -9.72
CA ALA A 100 11.17 0.25 -9.74
C ALA A 100 10.59 0.09 -8.34
N ILE A 101 9.26 -0.01 -8.29
CA ILE A 101 8.50 -0.42 -7.12
C ILE A 101 7.71 -1.66 -7.49
N ASN A 102 7.95 -2.74 -6.76
CA ASN A 102 7.14 -3.94 -6.84
C ASN A 102 6.03 -3.84 -5.80
N ASN A 103 4.79 -4.05 -6.23
CA ASN A 103 3.63 -4.02 -5.36
C ASN A 103 3.00 -5.41 -5.36
N TYR A 104 2.80 -5.95 -4.18
CA TYR A 104 2.27 -7.28 -3.94
C TYR A 104 0.94 -7.16 -3.21
N LEU A 105 -0.08 -7.86 -3.69
CA LEU A 105 -1.36 -8.01 -3.02
C LEU A 105 -1.47 -9.42 -2.46
N HIS A 106 -1.58 -9.52 -1.15
CA HIS A 106 -1.91 -10.75 -0.44
C HIS A 106 -3.36 -10.72 0.04
N VAL A 107 -4.06 -11.83 -0.15
CA VAL A 107 -5.39 -12.07 0.41
C VAL A 107 -5.30 -13.27 1.34
N ASN A 108 -5.69 -13.09 2.60
CA ASN A 108 -5.57 -14.11 3.65
C ASN A 108 -4.15 -14.71 3.75
N GLY A 109 -3.13 -13.88 3.52
CA GLY A 109 -1.72 -14.26 3.56
C GLY A 109 -1.18 -14.87 2.26
N THR A 110 -2.03 -15.19 1.29
CA THR A 110 -1.62 -15.77 0.00
C THR A 110 -1.43 -14.69 -1.05
N LEU A 111 -0.31 -14.72 -1.77
CA LEU A 111 -0.07 -13.82 -2.89
C LEU A 111 -1.15 -14.01 -3.96
N SER A 112 -1.88 -12.94 -4.26
CA SER A 112 -3.01 -12.94 -5.20
C SER A 112 -2.71 -12.13 -6.46
N ALA A 113 -1.87 -11.09 -6.36
CA ALA A 113 -1.44 -10.31 -7.52
C ALA A 113 -0.10 -9.59 -7.26
N GLU A 114 0.59 -9.25 -8.35
CA GLU A 114 1.83 -8.49 -8.34
C GLU A 114 1.79 -7.43 -9.46
N THR A 115 2.43 -6.28 -9.23
CA THR A 115 2.64 -5.27 -10.26
C THR A 115 3.93 -4.52 -10.03
N VAL A 116 4.74 -4.43 -11.08
CA VAL A 116 5.97 -3.66 -11.11
C VAL A 116 5.72 -2.31 -11.76
N LEU A 117 5.99 -1.23 -11.04
CA LEU A 117 6.02 0.12 -11.57
C LEU A 117 7.47 0.50 -11.83
N THR A 118 7.85 0.63 -13.10
CA THR A 118 9.17 1.12 -13.49
C THR A 118 9.12 2.63 -13.70
N PHE A 119 10.16 3.32 -13.22
CA PHE A 119 10.30 4.75 -13.38
C PHE A 119 11.43 5.04 -14.35
N GLU A 120 11.17 5.85 -15.38
CA GLU A 120 12.24 6.38 -16.19
C GLU A 120 13.14 7.27 -15.33
N LYS A 121 14.47 7.09 -15.43
CA LYS A 121 15.50 7.79 -14.64
C LYS A 121 15.40 9.34 -14.67
N ASN A 122 14.63 9.90 -15.61
CA ASN A 122 14.46 11.34 -15.80
C ASN A 122 13.07 11.88 -15.38
N SER A 123 12.19 11.05 -14.81
CA SER A 123 10.88 11.48 -14.34
C SER A 123 10.99 12.35 -13.07
N GLU A 124 10.15 13.39 -12.95
CA GLU A 124 10.16 14.31 -11.80
C GLU A 124 9.94 13.61 -10.45
N HIS A 125 9.28 12.45 -10.47
CA HIS A 125 9.07 11.59 -9.30
C HIS A 125 10.40 11.21 -8.60
N PHE A 126 11.46 10.98 -9.38
CA PHE A 126 12.82 10.69 -8.86
C PHE A 126 13.48 11.89 -8.17
N LYS A 127 13.21 13.12 -8.63
CA LYS A 127 13.78 14.33 -8.02
C LYS A 127 13.27 14.51 -6.60
N ASN A 128 12.03 14.10 -6.32
CA ASN A 128 11.41 14.23 -5.00
C ASN A 128 11.82 13.09 -4.06
N ILE A 129 11.92 11.85 -4.55
CA ILE A 129 12.41 10.69 -3.77
C ILE A 129 13.89 10.85 -3.38
N ARG A 130 14.74 11.42 -4.25
CA ARG A 130 16.16 11.68 -3.92
C ARG A 130 16.38 12.83 -2.96
N LYS A 131 15.48 13.82 -2.92
CA LYS A 131 15.74 15.06 -2.16
C LYS A 131 15.40 14.97 -0.68
N GLY A 132 14.68 13.95 -0.21
CA GLY A 132 14.33 13.83 1.22
C GLY A 132 13.76 15.13 1.82
N LYS A 133 13.12 15.96 0.99
CA LYS A 133 12.59 17.26 1.41
C LYS A 133 11.08 17.14 1.51
N ARG A 134 10.63 17.27 2.75
CA ARG A 134 9.26 17.56 3.18
C ARG A 134 8.68 18.75 2.42
#